data_AF-A0A6B8M8R0-F1
#
_entry.id   AF-A0A6B8M8R0-F1
#
_cell.length_a   1.000
_cell.length_b   1.000
_cell.length_c   1.000
_cell.angle_alpha   90.00
_cell.angle_beta   90.00
_cell.angle_gamma   90.00
#
_symmetry.space_group_name_H-M   'P 1'
#
loop_
_entity.id
_entity.type
_entity.pdbx_description
1 polymer ?
#
loop_
_entity_poly.entity_id
_entity_poly.type
_entity_poly.pdbx_seq_one_letter_code
_entity_poly.pdbx_strand_id
1 'polypeptide(L)'
;MSLSSRPKPFPAVEGLSAAAAAAVARLPARAIASPTRSRAPVARARQLAVYLHHVALGASLSACARAFARDRATVRYACAVIEDLRDDPQVDGWTARLEQAVAAQRDMVCRLMSEMEGATR
;
A
#
# COMPACT_ATOMS: atom_id res chain seq x y z
N MET A 1 7.39 -1.34 35.59
CA MET A 1 6.27 -1.43 34.61
C MET A 1 6.88 -1.46 33.22
N SER A 2 6.89 -2.65 32.61
CA SER A 2 7.56 -2.92 31.34
C SER A 2 6.80 -2.22 30.20
N LEU A 3 7.48 -1.29 29.51
CA LEU A 3 7.03 -0.80 28.22
C LEU A 3 7.17 -1.97 27.24
N SER A 4 6.09 -2.69 27.04
CA SER A 4 5.93 -3.59 25.90
C SER A 4 5.97 -2.73 24.63
N SER A 5 7.17 -2.48 24.13
CA SER A 5 7.39 -1.97 22.78
C SER A 5 6.91 -3.06 21.84
N ARG A 6 5.63 -2.99 21.45
CA ARG A 6 5.19 -3.67 20.23
C ARG A 6 6.24 -3.33 19.16
N PRO A 7 6.78 -4.32 18.43
CA PRO A 7 7.69 -4.02 17.33
C PRO A 7 7.00 -2.96 16.47
N LYS A 8 7.68 -1.84 16.22
CA LYS A 8 7.14 -0.82 15.30
C LYS A 8 6.78 -1.60 14.04
N PRO A 9 5.51 -1.61 13.59
CA PRO A 9 5.21 -2.15 12.27
C PRO A 9 6.16 -1.42 11.34
N PHE A 10 7.02 -2.17 10.64
CA PHE A 10 8.00 -1.58 9.73
C PHE A 10 7.29 -0.48 8.94
N PRO A 11 7.84 0.74 8.87
CA PRO A 11 7.18 1.82 8.16
C PRO A 11 6.83 1.28 6.78
N ALA A 12 5.56 1.34 6.41
CA ALA A 12 5.13 0.86 5.11
C ALA A 12 6.05 1.54 4.09
N VAL A 13 6.85 0.73 3.37
CA VAL A 13 7.93 1.25 2.54
C VAL A 13 7.33 2.27 1.59
N GLU A 14 7.68 3.53 1.83
CA GLU A 14 6.93 4.64 1.27
C GLU A 14 7.06 4.59 -0.26
N GLY A 15 5.93 4.74 -0.94
CA GLY A 15 5.88 4.71 -2.40
C GLY A 15 5.75 3.32 -3.05
N LEU A 16 6.05 2.19 -2.41
CA LEU A 16 5.93 0.85 -3.06
C LEU A 16 4.51 0.60 -3.60
N SER A 17 3.52 0.67 -2.70
CA SER A 17 2.10 0.47 -3.04
C SER A 17 1.58 1.46 -4.10
N ALA A 18 2.00 2.73 -4.02
CA ALA A 18 1.60 3.76 -4.98
C ALA A 18 2.26 3.55 -6.35
N ALA A 19 3.53 3.18 -6.39
CA ALA A 19 4.26 2.88 -7.62
C ALA A 19 3.69 1.65 -8.33
N ALA A 20 3.41 0.57 -7.58
CA ALA A 20 2.78 -0.64 -8.11
C ALA A 20 1.42 -0.34 -8.77
N ALA A 21 0.54 0.37 -8.06
CA ALA A 21 -0.77 0.74 -8.59
C ALA A 21 -0.68 1.70 -9.79
N ALA A 22 0.25 2.67 -9.74
CA ALA A 22 0.51 3.59 -10.85
C ALA A 22 1.00 2.85 -12.10
N ALA A 23 1.88 1.86 -11.95
CA ALA A 23 2.40 1.05 -13.03
C ALA A 23 1.29 0.26 -13.74
N VAL A 24 0.43 -0.41 -12.97
CA VAL A 24 -0.74 -1.14 -13.52
C VAL A 24 -1.69 -0.18 -14.24
N ALA A 25 -1.94 0.99 -13.65
CA ALA A 25 -2.84 1.99 -14.23
C ALA A 25 -2.22 2.81 -15.38
N ARG A 26 -0.92 2.63 -15.67
CA ARG A 26 -0.14 3.46 -16.61
C ARG A 26 -0.26 4.96 -16.33
N LEU A 27 -0.20 5.32 -15.04
CA LEU A 27 -0.28 6.69 -14.55
C LEU A 27 1.06 7.10 -13.92
N PRO A 28 1.37 8.41 -13.87
CA PRO A 28 2.53 8.86 -13.10
C PRO A 28 2.25 8.66 -11.60
N ALA A 29 3.23 8.10 -10.85
CA ALA A 29 3.06 7.80 -9.42
C ALA A 29 2.61 9.02 -8.59
N ARG A 30 3.09 10.23 -8.93
CA ARG A 30 2.67 11.49 -8.31
C ARG A 30 1.17 11.77 -8.43
N ALA A 31 0.48 11.26 -9.46
CA ALA A 31 -0.96 11.44 -9.60
C ALA A 31 -1.74 10.65 -8.53
N ILE A 32 -1.18 9.53 -8.06
CA ILE A 32 -1.79 8.72 -6.99
C ILE A 32 -1.73 9.46 -5.65
N ALA A 33 -0.62 10.13 -5.37
CA ALA A 33 -0.42 10.91 -4.14
C ALA A 33 -1.15 12.27 -4.16
N SER A 34 -1.70 12.71 -5.30
CA SER A 34 -2.33 14.02 -5.40
C SER A 34 -3.59 14.13 -4.51
N PRO A 35 -3.74 15.22 -3.72
CA PRO A 35 -4.90 15.42 -2.86
C PRO A 35 -6.15 15.90 -3.61
N THR A 36 -5.99 16.40 -4.84
CA THR A 36 -7.08 16.99 -5.63
C THR A 36 -8.08 15.94 -6.12
N ARG A 37 -9.31 16.37 -6.40
CA ARG A 37 -10.33 15.51 -7.02
C ARG A 37 -9.82 15.04 -8.38
N SER A 38 -9.55 13.75 -8.47
CA SER A 38 -8.95 13.14 -9.65
C SER A 38 -10.00 12.51 -10.55
N ARG A 39 -9.70 12.39 -11.85
CA ARG A 39 -10.51 11.60 -12.79
C ARG A 39 -10.64 10.15 -12.32
N ALA A 40 -11.71 9.47 -12.75
CA ALA A 40 -12.04 8.10 -12.32
C ALA A 40 -10.85 7.10 -12.39
N PRO A 41 -10.00 7.08 -13.43
CA PRO A 41 -8.85 6.16 -13.49
C PRO A 41 -7.83 6.38 -12.36
N VAL A 42 -7.56 7.64 -12.00
CA VAL A 42 -6.64 7.98 -10.91
C VAL A 42 -7.25 7.63 -9.55
N ALA A 43 -8.56 7.83 -9.40
CA ALA A 43 -9.26 7.41 -8.18
C ALA A 43 -9.17 5.89 -8.00
N ARG A 44 -9.40 5.11 -9.06
CA ARG A 44 -9.29 3.66 -9.05
C ARG A 44 -7.90 3.16 -8.69
N ALA A 45 -6.88 3.74 -9.33
CA ALA A 45 -5.49 3.42 -9.05
C ALA A 45 -5.09 3.76 -7.61
N ARG A 46 -5.61 4.87 -7.05
CA ARG A 46 -5.42 5.19 -5.63
C ARG A 46 -6.09 4.19 -4.70
N GLN A 47 -7.29 3.71 -5.04
CA GLN A 47 -7.95 2.69 -4.25
C GLN A 47 -7.14 1.38 -4.25
N LEU A 48 -6.57 0.99 -5.39
CA LEU A 48 -5.64 -0.14 -5.48
C LEU A 48 -4.36 0.09 -4.64
N ALA A 49 -3.78 1.30 -4.68
CA ALA A 49 -2.62 1.63 -3.86
C ALA A 49 -2.92 1.52 -2.36
N VAL A 50 -4.07 2.05 -1.92
CA VAL A 50 -4.53 1.94 -0.53
C VAL A 50 -4.70 0.48 -0.12
N TYR A 51 -5.31 -0.32 -0.99
CA TYR A 51 -5.52 -1.74 -0.76
C TYR A 51 -4.20 -2.50 -0.58
N LEU A 52 -3.25 -2.35 -1.51
CA LEU A 52 -1.92 -2.97 -1.42
C LEU A 52 -1.17 -2.51 -0.17
N HIS A 53 -1.30 -1.24 0.22
CA HIS A 53 -0.70 -0.71 1.43
C HIS A 53 -1.24 -1.39 2.69
N HIS A 54 -2.55 -1.66 2.71
CA HIS A 54 -3.18 -2.35 3.83
C HIS A 54 -2.84 -3.84 3.84
N VAL A 55 -3.08 -4.54 2.73
CA VAL A 55 -3.05 -6.00 2.64
C VAL A 55 -1.63 -6.51 2.43
N ALA A 56 -0.91 -6.01 1.42
CA ALA A 56 0.42 -6.48 1.09
C ALA A 56 1.51 -5.90 2.01
N LEU A 57 1.37 -4.64 2.47
CA LEU A 57 2.33 -4.01 3.38
C LEU A 57 1.97 -4.12 4.86
N GLY A 58 0.79 -4.66 5.21
CA GLY A 58 0.36 -4.88 6.59
C GLY A 58 0.05 -3.60 7.37
N ALA A 59 -0.14 -2.46 6.70
CA ALA A 59 -0.43 -1.20 7.36
C ALA A 59 -1.86 -1.17 7.93
N SER A 60 -2.05 -0.64 9.13
CA SER A 60 -3.40 -0.41 9.65
C SER A 60 -4.18 0.61 8.80
N LEU A 61 -5.52 0.57 8.80
CA LEU A 61 -6.35 1.57 8.11
C LEU A 61 -6.01 3.02 8.54
N SER A 62 -5.66 3.23 9.81
CA SER A 62 -5.23 4.55 10.32
C SER A 62 -3.87 4.97 9.77
N ALA A 63 -2.95 4.03 9.52
CA ALA A 63 -1.68 4.30 8.87
C ALA A 63 -1.89 4.63 7.38
N CYS A 64 -2.76 3.88 6.68
CA CYS A 64 -3.17 4.20 5.31
C CYS A 64 -3.81 5.60 5.22
N ALA A 65 -4.70 5.95 6.15
CA ALA A 65 -5.37 7.25 6.18
C ALA A 65 -4.36 8.40 6.22
N ARG A 66 -3.32 8.28 7.06
CA ARG A 66 -2.20 9.24 7.10
C ARG A 66 -1.39 9.22 5.80
N ALA A 67 -0.99 8.05 5.32
CA ALA A 67 -0.13 7.89 4.15
C ALA A 67 -0.75 8.48 2.87
N PHE A 68 -2.08 8.37 2.72
CA PHE A 68 -2.80 8.86 1.54
C PHE A 68 -3.52 10.19 1.77
N ALA A 69 -3.35 10.83 2.93
CA ALA A 69 -4.04 12.06 3.32
C ALA A 69 -5.57 11.98 3.12
N ARG A 70 -6.18 10.87 3.59
CA ARG A 70 -7.62 10.62 3.51
C ARG A 70 -8.18 10.26 4.88
N ASP A 71 -9.48 10.48 5.05
CA ASP A 71 -10.16 9.99 6.24
C ASP A 71 -10.23 8.45 6.23
N ARG A 72 -10.39 7.87 7.42
CA ARG A 72 -10.40 6.42 7.61
C ARG A 72 -11.59 5.73 6.90
N ALA A 73 -12.71 6.42 6.71
CA ALA A 73 -13.86 5.85 6.01
C ALA A 73 -13.58 5.75 4.50
N THR A 74 -12.90 6.73 3.91
CA THR A 74 -12.41 6.70 2.53
C THR A 74 -11.43 5.55 2.30
N VAL A 75 -10.52 5.28 3.26
CA VAL A 75 -9.62 4.12 3.17
C VAL A 75 -10.38 2.81 3.23
N ARG A 76 -11.31 2.66 4.19
CA ARG A 76 -12.16 1.46 4.29
C ARG A 76 -12.96 1.24 3.01
N TYR A 77 -13.54 2.31 2.47
CA TYR A 77 -14.25 2.28 1.19
C TYR A 77 -13.32 1.85 0.06
N ALA A 78 -12.10 2.41 -0.03
CA ALA A 78 -11.13 2.01 -1.03
C ALA A 78 -10.82 0.51 -1.00
N CYS A 79 -10.63 -0.06 0.19
CA CYS A 79 -10.42 -1.51 0.33
C CYS A 79 -11.65 -2.30 -0.10
N ALA A 80 -12.84 -1.95 0.40
CA ALA A 80 -14.09 -2.63 0.04
C ALA A 80 -14.30 -2.66 -1.48
N VAL A 81 -14.08 -1.54 -2.17
CA VAL A 81 -14.27 -1.51 -3.62
C VAL A 81 -13.25 -2.37 -4.37
N ILE A 82 -12.03 -2.56 -3.85
CA ILE A 82 -11.08 -3.50 -4.48
C ILE A 82 -11.52 -4.94 -4.20
N GLU A 83 -11.97 -5.26 -2.99
CA GLU A 83 -12.53 -6.58 -2.67
C GLU A 83 -13.75 -6.92 -3.56
N ASP A 84 -14.69 -5.97 -3.73
CA ASP A 84 -15.84 -6.15 -4.63
C ASP A 84 -15.40 -6.42 -6.09
N LEU A 85 -14.28 -5.83 -6.53
CA LEU A 85 -13.75 -6.08 -7.87
C LEU A 85 -13.09 -7.47 -7.99
N ARG A 86 -12.61 -8.04 -6.88
CA ARG A 86 -12.01 -9.38 -6.85
C ARG A 86 -13.05 -10.51 -6.94
N ASP A 87 -14.34 -10.20 -6.95
CA ASP A 87 -15.37 -11.18 -7.31
C ASP A 87 -15.23 -11.67 -8.76
N ASP A 88 -14.54 -10.90 -9.62
CA ASP A 88 -14.11 -11.36 -10.95
C ASP A 88 -12.80 -12.17 -10.84
N PRO A 89 -12.77 -13.46 -11.24
CA PRO A 89 -11.57 -14.30 -11.16
C PRO A 89 -10.35 -13.76 -11.91
N GLN A 90 -10.56 -13.01 -13.00
CA GLN A 90 -9.46 -12.37 -13.71
C GLN A 90 -8.85 -11.27 -12.84
N VAL A 91 -9.70 -10.49 -12.17
CA VAL A 91 -9.28 -9.41 -11.28
C VAL A 91 -8.59 -9.93 -10.03
N ASP A 92 -9.17 -10.94 -9.39
CA ASP A 92 -8.55 -11.62 -8.25
C ASP A 92 -7.16 -12.14 -8.62
N GLY A 93 -7.04 -12.84 -9.75
CA GLY A 93 -5.78 -13.45 -10.18
C GLY A 93 -4.65 -12.45 -10.42
N TRP A 94 -4.90 -11.28 -11.03
CA TRP A 94 -3.83 -10.28 -11.17
C TRP A 94 -3.59 -9.48 -9.89
N THR A 95 -4.62 -9.25 -9.08
CA THR A 95 -4.49 -8.56 -7.79
C THR A 95 -3.62 -9.38 -6.83
N ALA A 96 -3.89 -10.68 -6.72
CA ALA A 96 -3.10 -11.61 -5.90
C ALA A 96 -1.61 -11.65 -6.30
N ARG A 97 -1.30 -11.65 -7.60
CA ARG A 97 0.08 -11.58 -8.08
C ARG A 97 0.75 -10.25 -7.69
N LEU A 98 0.02 -9.15 -7.74
CA LEU A 98 0.53 -7.84 -7.36
C LEU A 98 0.77 -7.76 -5.85
N GLU A 99 -0.11 -8.33 -5.03
CA GLU A 99 0.07 -8.44 -3.58
C GLU A 99 1.35 -9.21 -3.22
N GLN A 100 1.56 -10.38 -3.84
CA GLN A 100 2.74 -11.20 -3.63
C GLN A 100 4.02 -10.45 -4.02
N ALA A 101 4.03 -9.78 -5.16
CA ALA A 101 5.18 -9.00 -5.62
C ALA A 101 5.53 -7.85 -4.65
N VAL A 102 4.51 -7.10 -4.19
CA VAL A 102 4.70 -5.98 -3.25
C VAL A 102 5.16 -6.49 -1.88
N ALA A 103 4.63 -7.62 -1.40
CA ALA A 103 5.07 -8.24 -0.15
C ALA A 103 6.52 -8.73 -0.24
N ALA A 104 6.92 -9.36 -1.35
CA ALA A 104 8.30 -9.78 -1.56
C ALA A 104 9.27 -8.59 -1.60
N GLN A 105 8.89 -7.48 -2.25
CA GLN A 105 9.66 -6.24 -2.26
C GLN A 105 9.80 -5.65 -0.85
N ARG A 106 8.72 -5.61 -0.06
CA ARG A 106 8.75 -5.19 1.34
C ARG A 106 9.78 -6.01 2.13
N ASP A 107 9.72 -7.33 2.02
CA ASP A 107 10.60 -8.22 2.78
C ASP A 107 12.07 -8.08 2.37
N MET A 108 12.33 -7.86 1.09
CA MET A 108 13.67 -7.52 0.59
C MET A 108 14.16 -6.19 1.16
N VAL A 109 13.35 -5.13 1.09
CA VAL A 109 13.73 -3.80 1.60
C VAL A 109 13.97 -3.83 3.11
N CYS A 110 13.10 -4.49 3.90
CA CYS A 110 13.28 -4.63 5.34
C CYS A 110 14.58 -5.35 5.71
N ARG A 111 14.98 -6.38 4.95
CA ARG A 111 16.27 -7.05 5.13
C ARG A 111 17.45 -6.12 4.86
N LEU A 112 17.44 -5.43 3.71
CA LEU A 112 18.48 -4.47 3.34
C LEU A 112 18.63 -3.33 4.35
N MET A 113 17.51 -2.79 4.83
CA MET A 113 17.53 -1.75 5.88
C MET A 113 18.20 -2.25 7.17
N SER A 114 17.92 -3.50 7.56
CA SER A 114 18.51 -4.10 8.77
C SER A 114 20.02 -4.33 8.61
N GLU A 115 20.47 -4.75 7.42
CA GLU A 115 21.89 -4.90 7.08
C GLU A 115 22.63 -3.55 7.10
N MET A 116 22.03 -2.49 6.55
CA MET A 116 22.61 -1.14 6.55
C MET A 116 22.73 -0.55 7.95
N GLU A 117 21.71 -0.73 8.80
CA GLU A 117 21.75 -0.30 10.21
C GLU A 117 22.80 -1.06 11.02
N GLY A 118 23.01 -2.35 10.71
CA GLY A 118 24.05 -3.18 11.31
C GLY A 118 25.47 -2.81 10.86
N ALA A 119 25.65 -2.41 9.60
CA ALA A 119 26.95 -1.97 9.06
C ALA A 119 27.42 -0.61 9.61
N THR A 120 26.54 0.14 10.28
CA THR A 120 26.82 1.47 10.85
C THR A 120 27.13 1.39 12.35
N ARG A 121 27.11 0.20 12.97
CA ARG A 121 27.48 -0.05 14.37
C ARG A 121 28.77 -0.86 14.46
#